data_AF-A0A1M7P1L3-F1
#
_entry.id   AF-A0A1M7P1L3-F1
#
_cell.length_a   1.000
_cell.length_b   1.000
_cell.length_c   1.000
_cell.angle_alpha   90.00
_cell.angle_beta   90.00
_cell.angle_gamma   90.00
#
_symmetry.space_group_name_H-M   'P 1'
#
loop_
_entity.id
_entity.type
_entity.pdbx_description
1 polymer ?
#
loop_
_entity_poly.entity_id
_entity_poly.type
_entity_poly.pdbx_seq_one_letter_code
_entity_poly.pdbx_strand_id
1 'polypeptide(L)'
;MRLRLRHLLLLFIGLPAFAQKPLDELHLTSSKQQKIAVYKGTIIVNGNKTFKFASDNIVYKSKRNRLVEDGGNVFLFLEVTDNPGKNKLIVFGINNSVADSLMTAIASDIKDFDHDELLEFGGSEQTEAYPAADSMYYVPAKFYEFKKGRIVFDAAYTEKIDKKVNGVYIPDAQGKKVIPKPKGRP
;
A
#
# COMPACT_ATOMS: atom_id res chain seq x y z
N MET A 1 19.34 8.69 56.68
CA MET A 1 18.43 7.69 56.06
C MET A 1 17.40 8.24 55.06
N ARG A 2 17.48 9.50 54.57
CA ARG A 2 16.44 10.09 53.69
C ARG A 2 16.75 10.13 52.18
N LEU A 3 17.95 9.75 51.74
CA LEU A 3 18.38 9.90 50.34
C LEU A 3 18.22 8.64 49.47
N ARG A 4 18.06 7.45 50.08
CA ARG A 4 17.95 6.18 49.33
C ARG A 4 16.57 5.91 48.72
N LEU A 5 15.52 6.62 49.15
CA LEU A 5 14.15 6.42 48.66
C LEU A 5 13.83 7.19 47.36
N ARG A 6 14.53 8.31 47.10
CA ARG A 6 14.27 9.16 45.91
C ARG A 6 14.77 8.56 44.59
N HIS A 7 15.74 7.66 44.64
CA HIS A 7 16.34 7.06 43.44
C HIS A 7 15.52 5.86 42.93
N LEU A 8 14.71 5.23 43.79
CA LEU A 8 13.77 4.17 43.42
C LEU A 8 12.53 4.72 42.68
N LEU A 9 12.08 5.95 42.98
CA LEU A 9 10.92 6.55 42.32
C LEU A 9 11.20 6.95 40.87
N LEU A 10 12.44 7.31 40.53
CA LEU A 10 12.85 7.66 39.16
C LEU A 10 12.98 6.43 38.24
N LEU A 11 13.16 5.24 38.81
CA LEU A 11 13.21 3.97 38.05
C LEU A 11 11.82 3.50 37.60
N PHE A 12 10.75 3.90 38.28
CA PHE A 12 9.37 3.53 37.92
C PHE A 12 8.74 4.41 36.81
N ILE A 13 9.31 5.58 36.52
CA ILE A 13 8.77 6.50 35.50
C ILE A 13 9.37 6.19 34.11
N GLY A 14 10.49 5.47 34.04
CA GLY A 14 11.17 5.13 32.77
C GLY A 14 10.77 3.81 32.10
N LEU A 15 9.99 2.95 32.78
CA LEU A 15 9.72 1.58 32.32
C LEU A 15 8.58 1.37 31.30
N PRO A 16 7.58 2.27 31.08
CA PRO A 16 6.49 1.93 30.16
C PRO A 16 6.87 2.04 28.67
N ALA A 17 8.03 2.61 28.32
CA ALA A 17 8.39 2.87 26.93
C ALA A 17 8.92 1.64 26.14
N PHE A 18 9.38 0.57 26.83
CA PHE A 18 10.09 -0.56 26.19
C PHE A 18 9.27 -1.84 26.00
N ALA A 19 7.97 -1.83 26.30
CA ALA A 19 7.11 -3.01 26.20
C ALA A 19 6.04 -2.94 25.10
N GLN A 20 6.18 -2.04 24.12
CA GLN A 20 5.32 -2.07 22.94
C GLN A 20 5.72 -3.26 22.08
N LYS A 21 4.94 -4.35 22.16
CA LYS A 21 5.08 -5.48 21.22
C LYS A 21 5.00 -4.93 19.78
N PRO A 22 5.83 -5.43 18.86
CA PRO A 22 5.70 -5.07 17.46
C PRO A 22 4.28 -5.41 17.01
N LEU A 23 3.65 -4.50 16.26
CA LEU A 23 2.34 -4.75 15.66
C LEU A 23 2.55 -5.82 14.57
N ASP A 24 2.15 -7.05 14.84
CA ASP A 24 2.26 -8.21 13.95
C ASP A 24 0.88 -8.80 13.58
N GLU A 25 -0.17 -8.02 13.87
CA GLU A 25 -1.55 -8.39 13.60
C GLU A 25 -2.41 -7.22 13.09
N LEU A 26 -3.41 -7.55 12.28
CA LEU A 26 -4.50 -6.66 11.87
C LEU A 26 -5.82 -7.35 12.17
N HIS A 27 -6.79 -6.59 12.64
CA HIS A 27 -8.17 -7.04 12.80
C HIS A 27 -9.09 -6.05 12.13
N LEU A 28 -9.88 -6.54 11.17
CA LEU A 28 -10.78 -5.76 10.35
C LEU A 28 -12.14 -6.47 10.30
N THR A 29 -13.21 -5.69 10.22
CA THR A 29 -14.56 -6.23 10.08
C THR A 29 -15.24 -5.54 8.91
N SER A 30 -15.76 -6.31 7.95
CA SER A 30 -16.51 -5.76 6.83
C SER A 30 -17.94 -5.39 7.23
N SER A 31 -18.62 -4.60 6.40
CA SER A 31 -20.04 -4.27 6.57
C SER A 31 -20.93 -5.53 6.64
N LYS A 32 -20.49 -6.61 5.98
CA LYS A 32 -21.13 -7.94 5.99
C LYS A 32 -20.79 -8.78 7.23
N GLN A 33 -20.21 -8.19 8.27
CA GLN A 33 -19.80 -8.87 9.51
C GLN A 33 -18.78 -10.00 9.30
N GLN A 34 -18.04 -9.98 8.18
CA GLN A 34 -16.92 -10.89 8.01
C GLN A 34 -15.77 -10.40 8.88
N LYS A 35 -15.23 -11.29 9.73
CA LYS A 35 -14.09 -11.00 10.59
C LYS A 35 -12.82 -11.38 9.86
N ILE A 36 -12.02 -10.39 9.49
CA ILE A 36 -10.74 -10.59 8.81
C ILE A 36 -9.63 -10.31 9.81
N ALA A 37 -8.74 -11.28 10.00
CA ALA A 37 -7.51 -11.10 10.75
C ALA A 37 -6.32 -11.38 9.84
N VAL A 38 -5.26 -10.58 9.96
CA VAL A 38 -3.99 -10.84 9.32
C VAL A 38 -2.96 -11.02 10.42
N TYR A 39 -2.37 -12.20 10.50
CA TYR A 39 -1.43 -12.53 11.56
C TYR A 39 -0.20 -13.24 10.99
N LYS A 40 0.97 -12.66 11.20
CA LYS A 40 2.26 -13.21 10.75
C LYS A 40 2.25 -13.68 9.29
N GLY A 41 1.74 -12.85 8.39
CA GLY A 41 1.63 -13.15 6.96
C GLY A 41 0.53 -14.18 6.62
N THR A 42 -0.43 -14.41 7.50
CA THR A 42 -1.56 -15.33 7.26
C THR A 42 -2.86 -14.54 7.27
N ILE A 43 -3.65 -14.64 6.21
CA ILE A 43 -5.00 -14.07 6.17
C ILE A 43 -5.98 -15.11 6.70
N ILE A 44 -6.79 -14.70 7.66
CA ILE A 44 -7.80 -15.49 8.32
C ILE A 44 -9.13 -14.78 8.13
N VAL A 45 -10.12 -15.47 7.56
CA VAL A 45 -11.47 -14.93 7.37
C VAL A 45 -12.47 -15.81 8.10
N ASN A 46 -13.22 -15.23 9.03
CA ASN A 46 -14.18 -15.93 9.88
C ASN A 46 -13.59 -17.14 10.62
N GLY A 47 -12.31 -17.06 11.00
CA GLY A 47 -11.57 -18.13 11.68
C GLY A 47 -10.90 -19.14 10.75
N ASN A 48 -11.21 -19.12 9.45
CA ASN A 48 -10.57 -20.00 8.47
C ASN A 48 -9.27 -19.36 7.95
N LYS A 49 -8.18 -20.12 7.91
CA LYS A 49 -6.94 -19.68 7.23
C LYS A 49 -7.13 -19.81 5.73
N THR A 50 -7.03 -18.70 5.00
CA THR A 50 -7.39 -18.65 3.58
C THR A 50 -6.20 -18.38 2.67
N PHE A 51 -5.22 -17.63 3.16
CA PHE A 51 -4.04 -17.27 2.40
C PHE A 51 -2.82 -17.20 3.32
N LYS A 52 -1.67 -17.67 2.84
CA LYS A 52 -0.40 -17.59 3.55
C LYS A 52 0.67 -17.03 2.63
N PHE A 53 1.26 -15.91 3.02
CA PHE A 53 2.42 -15.37 2.35
C PHE A 53 3.63 -16.28 2.54
N ALA A 54 4.50 -16.34 1.52
CA ALA A 54 5.76 -17.07 1.59
C ALA A 54 6.69 -16.50 2.69
N SER A 55 6.68 -15.18 2.87
CA SER A 55 7.37 -14.45 3.93
C SER A 55 6.46 -13.37 4.51
N ASP A 56 6.66 -13.03 5.79
CA ASP A 56 5.90 -11.94 6.42
C ASP A 56 6.61 -10.60 6.22
N ASN A 57 6.33 -9.98 5.07
CA ASN A 57 6.84 -8.66 4.69
C ASN A 57 5.77 -7.57 4.82
N ILE A 58 4.69 -7.83 5.56
CA ILE A 58 3.57 -6.91 5.72
C ILE A 58 3.98 -5.73 6.61
N VAL A 59 3.66 -4.51 6.15
CA VAL A 59 3.85 -3.29 6.92
C VAL A 59 2.61 -3.07 7.78
N TYR A 60 2.46 -3.82 8.89
CA TYR A 60 1.25 -3.83 9.72
C TYR A 60 0.79 -2.44 10.16
N LYS A 61 1.71 -1.52 10.46
CA LYS A 61 1.39 -0.14 10.88
C LYS A 61 0.88 0.76 9.76
N SER A 62 0.85 0.29 8.51
CA SER A 62 0.41 1.11 7.38
C SER A 62 -1.07 1.44 7.48
N LYS A 63 -1.40 2.72 7.27
CA LYS A 63 -2.78 3.21 7.13
C LYS A 63 -3.46 2.73 5.85
N ARG A 64 -2.69 2.18 4.90
CA ARG A 64 -3.19 1.59 3.65
C ARG A 64 -3.73 0.19 3.86
N ASN A 65 -3.38 -0.44 4.98
CA ASN A 65 -3.98 -1.70 5.39
C ASN A 65 -5.42 -1.47 5.82
N ARG A 66 -6.37 -1.74 4.94
CA ARG A 66 -7.79 -1.50 5.21
C ARG A 66 -8.69 -2.34 4.33
N LEU A 67 -9.97 -2.37 4.69
CA LEU A 67 -11.01 -2.83 3.80
C LEU A 67 -11.51 -1.67 2.96
N VAL A 68 -11.77 -1.94 1.68
CA VAL A 68 -12.55 -1.09 0.80
C VAL A 68 -13.73 -1.91 0.32
N GLU A 69 -14.92 -1.33 0.33
CA GLU A 69 -16.13 -2.02 -0.09
C GLU A 69 -16.79 -1.23 -1.21
N ASP A 70 -17.08 -1.90 -2.32
CA ASP A 70 -17.73 -1.30 -3.49
C ASP A 70 -18.61 -2.34 -4.17
N GLY A 71 -19.80 -1.94 -4.63
CA GLY A 71 -20.76 -2.83 -5.30
C GLY A 71 -21.11 -4.09 -4.49
N GLY A 72 -21.01 -4.03 -3.16
CA GLY A 72 -21.20 -5.19 -2.28
C GLY A 72 -20.03 -6.17 -2.25
N ASN A 73 -18.91 -5.90 -2.92
CA ASN A 73 -17.68 -6.68 -2.81
C ASN A 73 -16.77 -6.08 -1.73
N VAL A 74 -15.99 -6.93 -1.07
CA VAL A 74 -15.06 -6.53 -0.02
C VAL A 74 -13.63 -6.78 -0.50
N PHE A 75 -12.81 -5.75 -0.47
CA PHE A 75 -11.41 -5.76 -0.90
C PHE A 75 -10.51 -5.49 0.30
N LEU A 76 -9.62 -6.42 0.61
CA LEU A 76 -8.58 -6.23 1.62
C LEU A 76 -7.30 -5.74 0.96
N PHE A 77 -6.83 -4.59 1.42
CA PHE A 77 -5.56 -3.99 1.01
C PHE A 77 -4.49 -4.29 2.06
N LEU A 78 -3.33 -4.76 1.61
CA LEU A 78 -2.15 -4.97 2.45
C LEU A 78 -0.92 -4.35 1.81
N GLU A 79 -0.27 -3.43 2.52
CA GLU A 79 1.02 -2.90 2.15
C GLU A 79 2.13 -3.88 2.56
N VAL A 80 3.01 -4.20 1.62
CA VAL A 80 4.14 -5.09 1.83
C VAL A 80 5.44 -4.42 1.38
N THR A 81 6.54 -4.71 2.06
CA THR A 81 7.86 -4.21 1.65
C THR A 81 8.37 -4.92 0.41
N ASP A 82 9.00 -4.16 -0.49
CA ASP A 82 9.59 -4.66 -1.73
C ASP A 82 10.93 -3.98 -2.03
N ASN A 83 11.88 -4.09 -1.11
CA ASN A 83 13.20 -3.49 -1.25
C ASN A 83 13.97 -4.12 -2.43
N PRO A 84 14.70 -3.33 -3.25
CA PRO A 84 14.96 -1.89 -3.12
C PRO A 84 13.90 -0.97 -3.77
N GLY A 85 12.84 -1.53 -4.34
CA GLY A 85 11.74 -0.77 -4.92
C GLY A 85 10.81 -0.15 -3.87
N LYS A 86 9.80 0.57 -4.35
CA LYS A 86 8.70 1.02 -3.50
C LYS A 86 7.89 -0.17 -3.02
N ASN A 87 7.39 -0.05 -1.79
CA ASN A 87 6.42 -0.98 -1.23
C ASN A 87 5.27 -1.24 -2.21
N LYS A 88 4.69 -2.43 -2.12
CA LYS A 88 3.56 -2.84 -2.93
C LYS A 88 2.30 -2.89 -2.10
N LEU A 89 1.19 -2.75 -2.80
CA LEU A 89 -0.15 -2.90 -2.27
C LEU A 89 -0.75 -4.14 -2.91
N ILE A 90 -0.91 -5.20 -2.13
CA ILE A 90 -1.59 -6.41 -2.60
C ILE A 90 -3.06 -6.29 -2.25
N VAL A 91 -3.90 -6.59 -3.23
CA VAL A 91 -5.35 -6.50 -3.10
C VAL A 91 -5.94 -7.90 -3.12
N PHE A 92 -6.69 -8.22 -2.07
CA PHE A 92 -7.41 -9.48 -1.95
C PHE A 92 -8.91 -9.23 -2.07
N GLY A 93 -9.59 -10.06 -2.86
CA GLY A 93 -11.05 -10.17 -2.82
C GLY A 93 -11.45 -11.07 -1.66
N ILE A 94 -12.39 -10.62 -0.83
CA ILE A 94 -12.94 -11.42 0.26
C ILE A 94 -14.31 -11.94 -0.15
N ASN A 95 -14.40 -13.23 -0.46
CA ASN A 95 -15.64 -13.88 -0.88
C ASN A 95 -15.82 -15.22 -0.18
N ASN A 96 -17.04 -15.54 0.27
CA ASN A 96 -17.37 -16.82 0.91
C ASN A 96 -16.38 -17.28 2.01
N SER A 97 -15.88 -16.33 2.81
CA SER A 97 -14.86 -16.58 3.84
C SER A 97 -13.50 -17.06 3.31
N VAL A 98 -13.18 -16.71 2.06
CA VAL A 98 -11.89 -16.94 1.40
C VAL A 98 -11.30 -15.58 1.01
N ALA A 99 -9.96 -15.49 1.00
CA ALA A 99 -9.23 -14.32 0.53
C ALA A 99 -8.42 -14.72 -0.70
N ASP A 100 -8.80 -14.19 -1.86
CA ASP A 100 -8.14 -14.47 -3.14
C ASP A 100 -7.32 -13.25 -3.57
N SER A 101 -6.04 -13.45 -3.87
CA SER A 101 -5.19 -12.38 -4.41
C SER A 101 -5.69 -12.00 -5.79
N LEU A 102 -6.06 -10.73 -5.97
CA LEU A 102 -6.58 -10.21 -7.24
C LEU A 102 -5.47 -9.56 -8.05
N MET A 103 -4.65 -8.73 -7.39
CA MET A 103 -3.61 -7.96 -8.05
C MET A 103 -2.61 -7.35 -7.06
N THR A 104 -1.54 -6.81 -7.63
CA THR A 104 -0.53 -6.03 -6.93
C THR A 104 -0.36 -4.68 -7.63
N ALA A 105 -0.30 -3.60 -6.85
CA ALA A 105 -0.01 -2.25 -7.32
C ALA A 105 1.16 -1.64 -6.52
N ILE A 106 1.68 -0.49 -6.99
CA ILE A 106 2.60 0.32 -6.17
C ILE A 106 1.84 0.87 -4.97
N ALA A 107 2.44 0.82 -3.78
CA ALA A 107 1.82 1.36 -2.58
C ALA A 107 1.57 2.86 -2.69
N SER A 108 0.31 3.23 -2.55
CA SER A 108 -0.18 4.60 -2.55
C SER A 108 -1.33 4.73 -1.57
N ASP A 109 -1.67 5.96 -1.20
CA ASP A 109 -2.94 6.20 -0.55
C ASP A 109 -4.08 5.73 -1.48
N ILE A 110 -5.17 5.28 -0.86
CA ILE A 110 -6.39 4.87 -1.56
C ILE A 110 -7.40 5.98 -1.30
N LYS A 111 -7.69 6.79 -2.31
CA LYS A 111 -8.54 7.99 -2.20
C LYS A 111 -8.99 8.44 -3.57
N ASP A 112 -10.00 9.31 -3.59
CA ASP A 112 -10.41 10.06 -4.77
C ASP A 112 -9.36 11.14 -5.10
N PHE A 113 -8.59 10.91 -6.16
CA PHE A 113 -7.49 11.76 -6.61
C PHE A 113 -7.91 12.78 -7.67
N ASP A 114 -8.93 12.50 -8.46
CA ASP A 114 -9.37 13.36 -9.56
C ASP A 114 -10.76 13.96 -9.38
N HIS A 115 -11.38 13.71 -8.23
CA HIS A 115 -12.62 14.28 -7.74
C HIS A 115 -13.87 13.80 -8.49
N ASP A 116 -13.87 12.53 -8.89
CA ASP A 116 -14.99 11.88 -9.59
C ASP A 116 -15.84 10.95 -8.69
N GLU A 117 -15.58 10.99 -7.37
CA GLU A 117 -16.21 10.16 -6.32
C GLU A 117 -15.83 8.67 -6.36
N LEU A 118 -14.93 8.27 -7.26
CA LEU A 118 -14.31 6.95 -7.21
C LEU A 118 -13.06 7.01 -6.33
N LEU A 119 -12.59 5.86 -5.86
CA LEU A 119 -11.33 5.78 -5.13
C LEU A 119 -10.28 5.17 -6.05
N GLU A 120 -9.14 5.82 -6.19
CA GLU A 120 -8.03 5.29 -6.96
C GLU A 120 -6.87 4.88 -6.06
N PHE A 121 -6.05 4.00 -6.60
CA PHE A 121 -4.79 3.59 -5.99
C PHE A 121 -3.80 3.16 -7.08
N GLY A 122 -2.53 3.09 -6.70
CA GLY A 122 -1.43 2.77 -7.59
C GLY A 122 -0.46 3.93 -7.77
N GLY A 123 0.40 3.81 -8.76
CA GLY A 123 1.46 4.78 -8.97
C GLY A 123 2.58 4.23 -9.84
N SER A 124 3.71 4.92 -9.79
CA SER A 124 4.93 4.59 -10.52
C SER A 124 6.03 4.13 -9.58
N GLU A 125 6.95 3.33 -10.11
CA GLU A 125 8.13 2.89 -9.37
C GLU A 125 9.07 4.07 -9.04
N GLN A 126 10.10 3.82 -8.22
CA GLN A 126 11.19 4.78 -8.04
C GLN A 126 11.99 4.95 -9.34
N THR A 127 12.31 6.21 -9.68
CA THR A 127 13.20 6.53 -10.79
C THR A 127 14.64 6.17 -10.43
N GLU A 128 15.29 5.40 -11.29
CA GLU A 128 16.71 5.10 -11.17
C GLU A 128 17.57 6.34 -11.51
N ALA A 129 18.77 6.41 -10.92
CA ALA A 129 19.74 7.43 -11.30
C ALA A 129 20.17 7.25 -12.76
N TYR A 130 20.29 8.35 -13.49
CA TYR A 130 20.63 8.36 -14.92
C TYR A 130 22.02 8.98 -15.14
N PRO A 131 22.82 8.51 -16.12
CA PRO A 131 24.19 8.98 -16.33
C PRO A 131 24.33 10.41 -16.88
N ALA A 132 23.32 10.98 -17.55
CA ALA A 132 23.39 12.35 -18.11
C ALA A 132 22.40 13.32 -17.43
N ALA A 133 22.75 14.61 -17.35
CA ALA A 133 21.98 15.59 -16.60
C ALA A 133 20.61 15.96 -17.21
N ASP A 134 20.43 15.75 -18.52
CA ASP A 134 19.28 16.21 -19.31
C ASP A 134 18.27 15.11 -19.66
N SER A 135 18.48 13.89 -19.16
CA SER A 135 17.73 12.70 -19.55
C SER A 135 17.31 11.91 -18.32
N MET A 136 16.24 11.13 -18.46
CA MET A 136 15.74 10.22 -17.43
C MET A 136 15.14 8.95 -18.03
N TYR A 137 14.97 7.91 -17.23
CA TYR A 137 14.15 6.77 -17.62
C TYR A 137 12.67 7.12 -17.51
N TYR A 138 11.91 6.69 -18.51
CA TYR A 138 10.46 6.65 -18.44
C TYR A 138 10.04 5.63 -17.38
N VAL A 139 9.33 6.08 -16.36
CA VAL A 139 8.77 5.20 -15.33
C VAL A 139 7.25 5.25 -15.45
N PRO A 140 6.62 4.20 -16.01
CA PRO A 140 5.17 4.20 -16.17
C PRO A 140 4.49 4.20 -14.79
N ALA A 141 3.48 5.04 -14.64
CA ALA A 141 2.49 4.89 -13.59
C ALA A 141 1.41 3.89 -14.02
N LYS A 142 0.78 3.25 -13.03
CA LYS A 142 -0.47 2.52 -13.22
C LYS A 142 -1.40 2.81 -12.06
N PHE A 143 -2.55 3.38 -12.38
CA PHE A 143 -3.63 3.63 -11.42
C PHE A 143 -4.85 2.77 -11.75
N TYR A 144 -5.59 2.46 -10.70
CA TYR A 144 -6.79 1.64 -10.77
C TYR A 144 -7.88 2.28 -9.91
N GLU A 145 -9.12 2.19 -10.38
CA GLU A 145 -10.32 2.73 -9.72
C GLU A 145 -11.26 1.57 -9.33
N PHE A 146 -12.13 1.80 -8.34
CA PHE A 146 -13.26 0.90 -8.07
C PHE A 146 -14.48 1.34 -8.86
N LYS A 147 -15.08 0.41 -9.60
CA LYS A 147 -16.24 0.67 -10.43
C LYS A 147 -17.20 -0.48 -10.40
N LYS A 148 -18.33 -0.28 -9.71
CA LYS A 148 -19.44 -1.26 -9.64
C LYS A 148 -18.98 -2.63 -9.13
N GLY A 149 -18.18 -2.61 -8.07
CA GLY A 149 -17.63 -3.77 -7.39
C GLY A 149 -16.47 -4.44 -8.14
N ARG A 150 -15.79 -3.73 -9.04
CA ARG A 150 -14.62 -4.23 -9.76
C ARG A 150 -13.48 -3.23 -9.69
N ILE A 151 -12.26 -3.75 -9.69
CA ILE A 151 -11.08 -2.92 -9.86
C ILE A 151 -10.79 -2.85 -11.36
N VAL A 152 -10.71 -1.65 -11.91
CA VAL A 152 -10.44 -1.42 -13.33
C VAL A 152 -9.28 -0.46 -13.51
N PHE A 153 -8.57 -0.59 -14.62
CA PHE A 153 -7.47 0.32 -14.94
C PHE A 153 -8.02 1.70 -15.30
N ASP A 154 -7.54 2.72 -14.61
CA ASP A 154 -7.89 4.11 -14.89
C ASP A 154 -6.88 4.69 -15.88
N ALA A 155 -7.23 4.59 -17.15
CA ALA A 155 -6.38 5.07 -18.24
C ALA A 155 -6.25 6.60 -18.24
N ALA A 156 -7.31 7.33 -17.91
CA ALA A 156 -7.35 8.79 -18.00
C ALA A 156 -6.46 9.42 -16.92
N TYR A 157 -6.60 8.96 -15.68
CA TYR A 157 -5.75 9.44 -14.59
C TYR A 157 -4.31 8.95 -14.75
N THR A 158 -4.10 7.72 -15.21
CA THR A 158 -2.74 7.21 -15.50
C THR A 158 -2.03 8.08 -16.54
N GLU A 159 -2.67 8.39 -17.67
CA GLU A 159 -2.10 9.26 -18.70
C GLU A 159 -1.81 10.67 -18.17
N LYS A 160 -2.73 11.23 -17.38
CA LYS A 160 -2.56 12.53 -16.73
C LYS A 160 -1.33 12.55 -15.82
N ILE A 161 -1.13 11.52 -15.00
CA ILE A 161 0.02 11.43 -14.10
C ILE A 161 1.31 11.16 -14.86
N ASP A 162 1.30 10.31 -15.89
CA ASP A 162 2.48 10.04 -16.71
C ASP A 162 2.93 11.32 -17.43
N LYS A 163 2.03 12.05 -18.09
CA LYS A 163 2.37 13.36 -18.69
C LYS A 163 2.88 14.33 -17.64
N LYS A 164 2.28 14.35 -16.44
CA LYS A 164 2.72 15.22 -15.35
C LYS A 164 4.14 14.89 -14.92
N VAL A 165 4.46 13.61 -14.67
CA VAL A 165 5.74 13.15 -14.08
C VAL A 165 6.85 13.01 -15.11
N ASN A 166 6.56 12.36 -16.22
CA ASN A 166 7.51 12.04 -17.28
C ASN A 166 7.53 13.09 -18.40
N GLY A 167 6.59 14.05 -18.42
CA GLY A 167 6.44 15.04 -19.50
C GLY A 167 5.81 14.49 -20.78
N VAL A 168 5.69 13.17 -20.88
CA VAL A 168 5.10 12.44 -22.02
C VAL A 168 4.37 11.21 -21.48
N TYR A 169 3.34 10.77 -22.20
CA TYR A 169 2.73 9.46 -21.99
C TYR A 169 3.14 8.54 -23.14
N ILE A 170 3.67 7.38 -22.81
CA ILE A 170 4.09 6.36 -23.78
C ILE A 170 3.28 5.11 -23.46
N PRO A 171 2.20 4.84 -24.22
CA PRO A 171 1.41 3.63 -24.01
C PRO A 171 2.29 2.39 -24.24
N ASP A 172 2.06 1.36 -23.43
CA ASP A 172 2.78 0.08 -23.50
C ASP A 172 4.31 0.20 -23.51
N ALA A 173 4.86 1.19 -22.80
CA ALA A 173 6.30 1.34 -22.68
C ALA A 173 6.93 0.06 -22.09
N GLN A 174 7.73 -0.62 -22.91
CA GLN A 174 8.50 -1.80 -22.50
C GLN A 174 9.95 -1.41 -22.20
N GLY A 175 10.48 -1.96 -21.11
CA GLY A 175 11.87 -1.77 -20.72
C GLY A 175 12.21 -0.34 -20.29
N LYS A 176 13.52 -0.07 -20.20
CA LYS A 176 14.08 1.20 -19.74
C LYS A 176 14.18 2.19 -20.91
N LYS A 177 13.06 2.83 -21.25
CA LYS A 177 13.03 3.85 -22.29
C LYS A 177 13.60 5.16 -21.76
N VAL A 178 14.54 5.77 -22.48
CA VAL A 178 15.12 7.07 -22.13
C VAL A 178 14.27 8.18 -22.74
N ILE A 179 13.98 9.21 -21.94
CA ILE A 179 13.24 10.40 -22.33
C ILE A 179 13.98 11.67 -21.86
N PRO A 180 13.80 12.81 -22.55
CA PRO A 180 14.31 14.09 -22.06
C PRO A 180 13.69 14.44 -20.70
N LYS A 181 14.48 15.01 -19.80
CA LYS A 181 13.96 15.51 -18.52
C LYS A 181 12.99 16.67 -18.80
N PRO A 182 11.76 16.67 -18.22
CA PRO A 182 10.83 17.77 -18.39
C PRO A 182 11.45 19.10 -17.92
N LYS A 183 11.43 20.13 -18.76
CA LYS A 183 11.91 21.47 -18.40
C LYS A 183 10.93 22.08 -17.39
N GLY A 184 11.41 22.42 -16.19
CA GLY A 184 10.64 23.21 -15.21
C GLY A 184 10.15 22.48 -13.96
N ARG A 185 10.93 21.56 -13.39
CA ARG A 185 10.77 21.19 -11.97
C ARG A 185 11.99 21.63 -11.17
N PRO A 186 11.82 22.31 -10.02
CA PRO A 186 12.88 22.51 -9.04
C PRO A 186 13.40 21.17 -8.51
#